data_AF-A0A7Z0UZI6-F1
#
_entry.id   AF-A0A7Z0UZI6-F1
#
_cell.length_a   1.000
_cell.length_b   1.000
_cell.length_c   1.000
_cell.angle_alpha   90.00
_cell.angle_beta   90.00
_cell.angle_gamma   90.00
#
_symmetry.space_group_name_H-M   'P 1'
#
loop_
_entity.id
_entity.type
_entity.pdbx_description
1 polymer ?
#
loop_
_entity_poly.entity_id
_entity_poly.type
_entity_poly.pdbx_seq_one_letter_code
_entity_poly.pdbx_strand_id
1 'polypeptide(L)' 'MNPAWGNPATNVVKIEVPPNTRLYQGFAANQEGLVGGGVQVVFPKDVEIKTD' A
#
# COMPACT_ATOMS: atom_id res chain seq x y z
N MET A 1 4.45 7.11 16.10
CA MET A 1 3.92 5.77 15.78
C MET A 1 5.12 4.85 15.67
N ASN A 2 5.24 3.83 16.53
CA ASN A 2 6.36 2.89 16.54
C ASN A 2 5.86 1.55 15.98
N PRO A 3 5.96 1.30 14.67
CA PRO A 3 5.39 0.11 14.07
C PRO A 3 6.36 -1.05 14.27
N ALA A 4 6.26 -1.72 15.42
CA ALA A 4 6.87 -3.04 15.61
C ALA A 4 6.21 -4.14 14.73
N TRP A 5 5.31 -3.76 13.81
CA TRP A 5 4.58 -4.63 12.88
C TRP A 5 5.29 -4.69 11.51
N GLY A 6 6.62 -4.65 11.53
CA GLY A 6 7.47 -4.26 10.41
C GLY A 6 7.47 -5.26 9.24
N ASN A 7 6.95 -4.81 8.10
CA ASN A 7 7.33 -5.35 6.79
C ASN A 7 8.86 -5.23 6.64
N PRO A 8 9.61 -6.27 6.23
CA PRO A 8 11.07 -6.22 6.02
C PRO A 8 11.48 -5.39 4.78
N ALA A 9 10.62 -4.48 4.31
CA ALA A 9 10.86 -3.63 3.16
C ALA A 9 12.17 -2.84 3.35
N THR A 10 13.13 -3.11 2.47
CA THR A 10 14.43 -2.40 2.44
C THR A 10 14.41 -1.20 1.48
N ASN A 11 13.37 -1.10 0.66
CA ASN A 11 13.18 0.01 -0.26
C ASN A 11 11.74 0.54 -0.15
N VAL A 12 11.62 1.86 -0.04
CA VAL A 12 10.35 2.57 0.04
C VAL A 12 10.40 3.68 -1.00
N VAL A 13 9.44 3.68 -1.92
CA VAL A 13 9.29 4.72 -2.94
C VAL A 13 8.06 5.56 -2.64
N LYS A 14 8.11 6.83 -3.04
CA LYS A 14 6.94 7.71 -3.06
C LYS A 14 6.37 7.71 -4.48
N ILE A 15 5.05 7.64 -4.60
CA ILE A 15 4.33 7.87 -5.84
C ILE A 15 3.40 9.07 -5.66
N GLU A 16 3.09 9.76 -6.77
CA GLU A 16 2.04 10.75 -6.82
C GLU A 16 0.87 10.16 -7.61
N VAL A 17 -0.31 10.13 -7.00
CA VAL A 17 -1.49 9.52 -7.62
C VAL A 17 -2.24 10.61 -8.40
N PRO A 18 -2.38 10.49 -9.73
CA PRO A 18 -3.08 11.49 -10.51
C PRO A 18 -4.54 11.68 -10.06
N PRO A 19 -5.11 12.89 -10.21
CA PRO A 19 -6.53 13.12 -9.97
C PRO A 19 -7.40 12.14 -10.78
N ASN A 20 -8.55 11.76 -10.21
CA ASN A 20 -9.50 10.82 -10.81
C ASN A 20 -8.97 9.37 -11.00
N THR A 21 -7.84 9.01 -10.38
CA THR A 21 -7.38 7.61 -10.35
C THR A 21 -8.28 6.78 -9.45
N ARG A 22 -8.81 5.68 -9.98
CA ARG A 22 -9.58 4.71 -9.18
C ARG A 22 -8.62 3.88 -8.32
N LEU A 23 -8.91 3.80 -7.02
CA LEU A 23 -8.22 2.94 -6.07
C LEU A 23 -9.22 2.33 -5.09
N TYR A 24 -8.78 1.28 -4.39
CA TYR A 24 -9.52 0.66 -3.31
C TYR A 24 -8.69 0.77 -2.03
N GLN A 25 -9.32 1.16 -0.93
CA GLN A 25 -8.67 1.33 0.36
C GLN A 25 -9.35 0.45 1.41
N GLY A 26 -8.56 -0.12 2.31
CA GLY A 26 -9.07 -0.88 3.45
C GLY A 26 -7.96 -1.25 4.43
N PHE A 27 -8.32 -2.01 5.46
CA PHE A 27 -7.33 -2.59 6.37
C PHE A 27 -6.73 -3.87 5.76
N ALA A 28 -5.43 -4.07 5.98
CA ALA A 28 -4.75 -5.32 5.66
C ALA A 28 -5.23 -6.42 6.61
N ALA A 29 -5.65 -7.55 6.04
CA ALA A 29 -5.97 -8.74 6.81
C ALA A 29 -4.71 -9.35 7.45
N ASN A 30 -4.90 -10.18 8.47
CA ASN A 30 -3.85 -11.02 9.02
C ASN A 30 -3.44 -12.10 8.00
N GLN A 31 -2.13 -12.34 7.83
CA GLN A 31 -1.61 -13.28 6.83
C GLN A 31 -0.30 -13.90 7.32
N GLU A 32 -0.12 -15.21 7.17
CA GLU A 32 1.15 -15.93 7.45
C GLU A 32 1.79 -15.58 8.80
N GLY A 33 0.97 -15.45 9.85
CA GLY A 33 1.43 -15.08 11.20
C GLY A 33 1.68 -13.58 11.42
N LEU A 34 1.54 -12.74 10.40
CA LEU A 34 1.56 -11.28 10.50
C LEU A 34 0.18 -10.76 10.95
N VAL A 35 0.20 -9.79 11.87
CA VAL A 35 -1.01 -9.28 12.55
C VAL A 35 -1.94 -8.49 11.62
N GLY A 36 -1.41 -7.88 10.55
CA GLY A 36 -2.19 -7.01 9.66
C GLY A 36 -2.56 -5.67 10.31
N GLY A 37 -3.72 -5.12 9.96
CA GLY A 37 -4.28 -3.89 10.56
C GLY A 37 -3.75 -2.56 9.98
N GLY A 38 -2.71 -2.61 9.15
CA GLY A 38 -2.26 -1.43 8.39
C GLY A 38 -3.29 -0.99 7.35
N VAL A 39 -3.25 0.28 6.95
CA VAL A 39 -4.05 0.77 5.82
C VAL A 39 -3.36 0.39 4.51
N GLN A 40 -4.07 -0.31 3.64
CA GLN A 40 -3.61 -0.68 2.31
C GLN A 40 -4.40 0.05 1.23
N VAL A 41 -3.73 0.33 0.12
CA VAL A 41 -4.30 0.89 -1.10
C VAL A 41 -3.99 -0.07 -2.25
N VAL A 42 -5.01 -0.42 -3.03
CA VAL A 42 -4.90 -1.29 -4.20
C VAL A 42 -5.33 -0.52 -5.43
N PHE A 43 -4.50 -0.54 -6.47
CA PHE A 43 -4.84 -0.02 -7.78
C PHE A 43 -5.36 -1.16 -8.68
N PRO A 44 -6.39 -0.93 -9.51
CA PRO A 44 -6.75 -1.84 -10.58
C PRO A 44 -5.55 -2.20 -11.46
N LYS A 45 -5.55 -3.40 -12.04
CA LYS A 45 -4.42 -3.94 -12.81
C LYS A 45 -4.03 -3.07 -14.02
N ASP A 46 -4.97 -2.31 -14.54
CA ASP A 46 -4.86 -1.43 -15.70
C ASP A 46 -4.47 0.02 -15.34
N VAL A 47 -4.28 0.34 -14.06
CA VAL A 47 -3.77 1.65 -13.65
C VAL A 47 -2.26 1.72 -13.85
N GLU A 48 -1.83 2.59 -14.75
CA GLU A 48 -0.42 2.95 -14.92
C GLU A 48 -0.15 4.29 -14.21
N ILE A 49 0.67 4.25 -13.17
CA ILE A 49 1.14 5.46 -12.48
C ILE A 49 2.49 5.81 -13.07
N LYS A 50 2.52 6.84 -13.91
CA LYS A 50 3.75 7.36 -14.50
C LYS A 50 4.49 8.16 -13.44
N THR A 51 5.77 7.87 -13.28
CA THR A 51 6.70 8.71 -12.52
C THR A 51 7.28 9.76 -13.45
N ASP A 52 7.34 11.01 -13.00
CA ASP A 52 8.10 12.08 -13.67
C ASP A 52 9.62 11.83 -13.58
#